data_AF-A0A8B6HCS9-F1
#
_entry.id   AF-A0A8B6HCS9-F1
#
_cell.length_a   1.000
_cell.length_b   1.000
_cell.length_c   1.000
_cell.angle_alpha   90.00
_cell.angle_beta   90.00
_cell.angle_gamma   90.00
#
_symmetry.space_group_name_H-M   'P 1'
#
loop_
_entity.id
_entity.type
_entity.pdbx_description
1 polymer ?
#
loop_
_entity_poly.entity_id
_entity_poly.type
_entity_poly.pdbx_seq_one_letter_code
_entity_poly.pdbx_strand_id
1 'polypeptide(L)'
;MFILLKGRSKDDAFKIGYEICDAVTDMHPSPIKLKFEKVYLPCVLQTKKRYVGFSYETRDQKEPIFDAKGIETVRRDACPAVAKVLERSIKVLFTTRDVSQVKQYVQNQCRKIMEEKVSMLDLVFAKEFRGMSGYKPGACVPALEISRKMLQHDRRSEPSVGERVPYVIVYGSPGLPLIQLVKQPFELLTDPSLRINVTYYITKQILPPVGRILSLLGIDVFSWYIDMPKIIRVVPHSVMPSENRKGTISQYFSSSNCPVCEKATNQNICDSCMQDPQKVTTVLNSRIRKWEKVHYRMLEICNCCMGAQDEKQQCVSLDCPILYRLNLALKDNHKGTHFRDIINKCFEF
;
A
#
# COMPACT_ATOMS: atom_id res chain seq x y z
N MET A 1 0.12 -34.49 6.94
CA MET A 1 -0.64 -34.58 8.22
C MET A 1 -0.04 -33.56 9.18
N PHE A 2 -0.84 -32.81 9.95
CA PHE A 2 -0.31 -31.90 10.97
C PHE A 2 -0.57 -32.52 12.36
N ILE A 3 0.49 -32.71 13.14
CA ILE A 3 0.44 -33.32 14.46
C ILE A 3 0.88 -32.27 15.47
N LEU A 4 0.03 -31.96 16.46
CA LEU A 4 0.36 -31.00 17.51
C LEU A 4 1.02 -31.72 18.69
N LEU A 5 2.31 -31.45 18.89
CA LEU A 5 3.07 -31.95 20.04
C LEU A 5 3.08 -30.92 21.16
N LYS A 6 2.10 -31.00 22.06
CA LYS A 6 1.93 -30.03 23.16
C LYS A 6 3.14 -30.06 24.10
N GLY A 7 3.72 -28.89 24.40
CA GLY A 7 4.80 -28.73 25.37
C GLY A 7 6.15 -29.33 24.96
N ARG A 8 6.31 -29.77 23.70
CA ARG A 8 7.56 -30.35 23.21
C ARG A 8 8.46 -29.29 22.58
N SER A 9 9.77 -29.47 22.71
CA SER A 9 10.76 -28.63 22.05
C SER A 9 10.80 -28.90 20.54
N LYS A 10 11.43 -28.00 19.78
CA LYS A 10 11.69 -28.21 18.34
C LYS A 10 12.45 -29.52 18.10
N ASP A 11 13.47 -29.78 18.92
CA ASP A 11 14.32 -30.97 18.82
C ASP A 11 13.56 -32.26 19.08
N ASP A 12 12.71 -32.28 20.12
CA ASP A 12 11.85 -33.42 20.41
C ASP A 12 10.83 -33.64 19.29
N ALA A 13 10.31 -32.56 18.70
CA ALA A 13 9.37 -32.64 17.59
C ALA A 13 9.99 -33.30 16.35
N PHE A 14 11.26 -33.05 16.05
CA PHE A 14 11.97 -33.78 14.99
C PHE A 14 12.11 -35.26 15.32
N LYS A 15 12.57 -35.62 16.53
CA LYS A 15 12.74 -37.02 16.95
C LYS A 15 11.44 -37.81 16.84
N ILE A 16 10.38 -37.30 17.48
CA ILE A 16 9.04 -37.90 17.45
C ILE A 16 8.50 -37.96 16.02
N GLY A 17 8.77 -36.93 15.21
CA GLY A 17 8.37 -36.89 13.81
C GLY A 17 8.97 -38.02 12.97
N TYR A 18 10.25 -38.34 13.17
CA TYR A 18 10.90 -39.47 12.51
C TYR A 18 10.39 -40.82 13.03
N GLU A 19 10.25 -40.98 14.35
CA GLU A 19 9.68 -42.20 14.96
C GLU A 19 8.29 -42.53 14.41
N ILE A 20 7.42 -41.51 14.26
CA ILE A 20 6.09 -41.68 13.65
C ILE A 20 6.21 -42.10 12.18
N CYS A 21 7.13 -41.49 11.41
CA CYS A 21 7.28 -41.82 10.00
C CYS A 21 7.78 -43.23 9.77
N ASP A 22 8.74 -43.69 10.58
CA ASP A 22 9.29 -45.04 10.49
C ASP A 22 8.23 -46.07 10.89
N ALA A 23 7.58 -45.90 12.04
CA ALA A 23 6.50 -46.78 12.49
C ALA A 23 5.35 -46.87 11.48
N VAL A 24 4.93 -45.75 10.87
CA VAL A 24 3.88 -45.76 9.84
C VAL A 24 4.36 -46.40 8.54
N THR A 25 5.60 -46.17 8.13
CA THR A 25 6.15 -46.78 6.91
C THR A 25 6.24 -48.31 7.05
N ASP A 26 6.68 -48.81 8.20
CA ASP A 26 6.82 -50.26 8.47
C ASP A 26 5.47 -51.00 8.49
N MET A 27 4.37 -50.29 8.77
CA MET A 27 3.01 -50.85 8.70
C MET A 27 2.48 -51.00 7.26
N HIS A 28 3.19 -50.51 6.25
CA HIS A 28 2.73 -50.50 4.86
C HIS A 28 3.70 -51.23 3.92
N PRO A 29 3.19 -51.86 2.84
CA PRO A 29 4.06 -52.54 1.88
C PRO A 29 4.90 -51.54 1.07
N SER A 30 6.11 -51.94 0.72
CA SER A 30 6.95 -51.21 -0.23
C SER A 30 6.21 -51.04 -1.57
N PRO A 31 6.24 -49.85 -2.22
CA PRO A 31 7.12 -48.69 -1.98
C PRO A 31 6.47 -47.54 -1.17
N ILE A 32 5.41 -47.79 -0.41
CA ILE A 32 4.69 -46.75 0.33
C ILE A 32 5.54 -46.28 1.51
N LYS A 33 5.91 -44.99 1.55
CA LYS A 33 6.70 -44.39 2.64
C LYS A 33 6.11 -43.07 3.11
N LEU A 34 5.97 -42.92 4.43
CA LEU A 34 5.65 -41.63 5.04
C LEU A 34 6.94 -40.84 5.22
N LYS A 35 7.00 -39.62 4.67
CA LYS A 35 8.17 -38.74 4.77
C LYS A 35 7.89 -37.60 5.75
N PHE A 36 8.78 -37.44 6.73
CA PHE A 36 8.82 -36.24 7.56
C PHE A 36 9.34 -35.05 6.73
N GLU A 37 8.59 -33.95 6.69
CA GLU A 37 8.94 -32.79 5.87
C GLU A 37 9.55 -31.64 6.70
N LYS A 38 8.84 -31.16 7.72
CA LYS A 38 9.25 -29.98 8.50
C LYS A 38 8.51 -29.87 9.84
N VAL A 39 9.11 -29.14 10.78
CA VAL A 39 8.46 -28.66 12.02
C VAL A 39 8.06 -27.20 11.84
N TYR A 40 6.87 -26.82 12.29
CA TYR A 40 6.47 -25.42 12.39
C TYR A 40 6.55 -24.90 13.83
N LEU A 41 7.24 -23.77 14.06
CA LEU A 41 7.32 -23.13 15.37
C LEU A 41 7.68 -21.62 15.26
N PRO A 42 6.75 -20.69 15.48
CA PRO A 42 5.30 -20.86 15.67
C PRO A 42 4.54 -21.05 14.34
N CYS A 43 3.23 -21.31 14.43
CA CYS A 43 2.34 -21.40 13.27
C CYS A 43 0.92 -20.88 13.54
N VAL A 44 0.22 -20.54 12.47
CA VAL A 44 -1.19 -20.14 12.44
C VAL A 44 -1.90 -20.93 11.35
N LEU A 45 -2.93 -21.66 11.73
CA LEU A 45 -3.82 -22.38 10.83
C LEU A 45 -5.12 -21.59 10.72
N GLN A 46 -5.36 -20.95 9.58
CA GLN A 46 -6.51 -20.06 9.41
C GLN A 46 -7.74 -20.84 8.91
N THR A 47 -7.65 -21.45 7.74
CA THR A 47 -8.69 -22.32 7.17
C THR A 47 -8.06 -23.38 6.27
N LYS A 48 -8.88 -24.25 5.66
CA LYS A 48 -8.40 -25.26 4.71
C LYS A 48 -7.55 -24.59 3.60
N LYS A 49 -6.33 -25.12 3.40
CA LYS A 49 -5.32 -24.60 2.45
C LYS A 49 -4.86 -23.15 2.75
N ARG A 50 -5.07 -22.64 3.96
CA ARG A 50 -4.64 -21.31 4.41
C ARG A 50 -3.94 -21.38 5.76
N TYR A 51 -2.62 -21.37 5.75
CA TYR A 51 -1.79 -21.42 6.95
C TYR A 51 -0.45 -20.74 6.74
N VAL A 52 0.20 -20.37 7.84
CA VAL A 52 1.51 -19.73 7.84
C VAL A 52 2.29 -20.13 9.07
N GLY A 53 3.59 -20.30 8.95
CA GLY A 53 4.45 -20.65 10.06
C GLY A 53 5.91 -20.39 9.77
N PHE A 54 6.69 -20.34 10.84
CA PHE A 54 8.14 -20.48 10.75
C PHE A 54 8.46 -21.97 10.67
N SER A 55 8.89 -22.42 9.49
CA SER A 55 9.23 -23.81 9.23
C SER A 55 10.73 -24.07 9.40
N TYR A 56 11.02 -25.21 10.01
CA TYR A 56 12.35 -25.79 10.15
C TYR A 56 12.33 -27.14 9.45
N GLU A 57 13.20 -27.32 8.46
CA GLU A 57 13.30 -28.56 7.68
C GLU A 57 14.31 -29.53 8.28
N THR A 58 15.30 -29.00 9.02
CA THR A 58 16.30 -29.80 9.73
C THR A 58 16.40 -29.41 11.20
N ARG A 59 16.89 -30.35 12.01
CA ARG A 59 17.08 -30.15 13.45
C ARG A 59 18.07 -29.03 13.75
N ASP A 60 19.16 -28.94 13.01
CA ASP A 60 20.23 -27.96 13.24
C ASP A 60 19.93 -26.58 12.65
N GLN A 61 18.82 -26.43 11.91
CA GLN A 61 18.38 -25.15 11.37
C GLN A 61 18.07 -24.16 12.50
N LYS A 62 18.82 -23.06 12.55
CA LYS A 62 18.65 -21.97 13.51
C LYS A 62 17.61 -20.96 13.04
N GLU A 63 17.75 -20.48 11.81
CA GLU A 63 16.86 -19.47 11.23
C GLU A 63 15.66 -20.13 10.54
N PRO A 64 14.42 -19.75 10.88
CA PRO A 64 13.25 -20.33 10.24
C PRO A 64 13.04 -19.82 8.81
N ILE A 65 12.35 -20.63 8.01
CA ILE A 65 11.79 -20.19 6.73
C ILE A 65 10.36 -19.71 6.96
N PHE A 66 10.00 -18.54 6.42
CA PHE A 66 8.61 -18.07 6.43
C PHE A 66 7.81 -18.84 5.37
N ASP A 67 7.13 -19.91 5.79
CA ASP A 67 6.31 -20.73 4.90
C ASP A 67 4.83 -20.33 5.04
N ALA A 68 4.27 -19.82 3.94
CA ALA A 68 2.93 -19.31 3.85
C ALA A 68 2.19 -20.02 2.71
N LYS A 69 1.06 -20.64 3.01
CA LYS A 69 0.22 -21.34 2.02
C LYS A 69 -1.15 -20.68 1.94
N GLY A 70 -1.53 -20.25 0.75
CA GLY A 70 -2.87 -19.75 0.42
C GLY A 70 -3.32 -18.45 1.10
N ILE A 71 -2.49 -17.87 1.98
CA ILE A 71 -2.69 -16.53 2.55
C ILE A 71 -2.20 -15.45 1.57
N GLU A 72 -2.55 -14.20 1.83
CA GLU A 72 -2.40 -13.08 0.89
C GLU A 72 -0.94 -12.71 0.60
N THR A 73 0.03 -13.18 1.40
CA THR A 73 1.46 -12.97 1.13
C THR A 73 1.94 -13.65 -0.15
N VAL A 74 1.32 -14.77 -0.54
CA VAL A 74 1.70 -15.56 -1.73
C VAL A 74 0.69 -15.45 -2.87
N ARG A 75 -0.39 -14.69 -2.67
CA ARG A 75 -1.40 -14.47 -3.70
C ARG A 75 -1.09 -13.20 -4.47
N ARG A 76 -1.38 -13.23 -5.77
CA ARG A 76 -1.13 -12.11 -6.70
C ARG A 76 -2.41 -11.34 -7.06
N ASP A 77 -3.48 -11.51 -6.30
CA ASP A 77 -4.79 -10.88 -6.51
C ASP A 77 -4.98 -9.59 -5.70
N ALA A 78 -4.17 -9.39 -4.65
CA ALA A 78 -4.12 -8.17 -3.86
C ALA A 78 -2.95 -7.27 -4.30
N CYS A 79 -2.99 -5.99 -3.92
CA CYS A 79 -1.86 -5.08 -4.14
C CYS A 79 -0.65 -5.44 -3.24
N PRO A 80 0.59 -5.14 -3.65
CA PRO A 80 1.79 -5.52 -2.91
C PRO A 80 1.84 -5.04 -1.45
N ALA A 81 1.21 -3.90 -1.15
CA ALA A 81 1.09 -3.39 0.22
C ALA A 81 0.45 -4.41 1.17
N VAL A 82 -0.57 -5.15 0.71
CA VAL A 82 -1.25 -6.17 1.54
C VAL A 82 -0.27 -7.26 1.95
N ALA A 83 0.46 -7.83 0.99
CA ALA A 83 1.43 -8.88 1.26
C ALA A 83 2.54 -8.40 2.20
N LYS A 84 3.12 -7.22 1.94
CA LYS A 84 4.19 -6.63 2.76
C LYS A 84 3.76 -6.37 4.20
N VAL A 85 2.59 -5.76 4.40
CA VAL A 85 2.07 -5.45 5.73
C VAL A 85 1.70 -6.73 6.49
N LEU A 86 1.06 -7.70 5.82
CA LEU A 86 0.69 -8.98 6.42
C LEU A 86 1.92 -9.78 6.84
N GLU A 87 2.88 -9.97 5.93
CA GLU A 87 4.11 -10.72 6.19
C GLU A 87 4.88 -10.13 7.36
N ARG A 88 5.08 -8.81 7.37
CA ARG A 88 5.81 -8.15 8.47
C ARG A 88 5.04 -8.23 9.78
N SER A 89 3.72 -8.11 9.76
CA SER A 89 2.88 -8.26 10.97
C SER A 89 3.02 -9.66 11.57
N ILE A 90 3.00 -10.70 10.73
CA ILE A 90 3.20 -12.10 11.18
C ILE A 90 4.62 -12.31 11.69
N LYS A 91 5.64 -11.79 10.99
CA LYS A 91 7.04 -11.89 11.44
C LYS A 91 7.24 -11.24 12.81
N VAL A 92 6.69 -10.03 13.02
CA VAL A 92 6.74 -9.36 14.32
C VAL A 92 6.04 -10.23 15.37
N LEU A 93 4.83 -10.70 15.11
CA LEU A 93 4.08 -11.57 16.03
C LEU A 93 4.86 -12.84 16.39
N PHE A 94 5.48 -13.50 15.41
CA PHE A 94 6.18 -14.77 15.61
C PHE A 94 7.50 -14.62 16.36
N THR A 95 8.22 -13.52 16.11
CA THR A 95 9.51 -13.24 16.75
C THR A 95 9.33 -12.68 18.16
N THR A 96 8.43 -11.70 18.35
CA THR A 96 8.32 -10.97 19.63
C THR A 96 7.25 -11.57 20.54
N ARG A 97 6.26 -12.26 19.98
CA ARG A 97 5.05 -12.73 20.68
C ARG A 97 4.27 -11.60 21.36
N ASP A 98 4.48 -10.37 20.91
CA ASP A 98 3.87 -9.17 21.47
C ASP A 98 2.95 -8.49 20.44
N VAL A 99 1.66 -8.56 20.73
CA VAL A 99 0.59 -7.98 19.93
C VAL A 99 0.67 -6.45 19.89
N SER A 100 1.21 -5.82 20.93
CA SER A 100 1.32 -4.35 21.03
C SER A 100 2.25 -3.81 19.95
N GLN A 101 3.35 -4.51 19.68
CA GLN A 101 4.27 -4.18 18.58
C GLN A 101 3.63 -4.38 17.21
N VAL A 102 2.78 -5.40 17.05
CA VAL A 102 2.00 -5.60 15.82
C VAL A 102 1.01 -4.45 15.64
N LYS A 103 0.29 -4.04 16.70
CA LYS A 103 -0.63 -2.89 16.68
C LYS A 103 0.09 -1.61 16.25
N GLN A 104 1.21 -1.30 16.89
CA GLN A 104 2.01 -0.11 16.56
C GLN A 104 2.48 -0.15 15.10
N TYR A 105 2.95 -1.30 14.62
CA TYR A 105 3.34 -1.47 13.22
C TYR A 105 2.17 -1.21 12.26
N VAL A 106 1.02 -1.86 12.47
CA VAL A 106 -0.17 -1.74 11.61
C VAL A 106 -0.70 -0.30 11.62
N GLN A 107 -0.78 0.36 12.77
CA GLN A 107 -1.19 1.76 12.88
C GLN A 107 -0.22 2.69 12.14
N ASN A 108 1.09 2.44 12.23
CA ASN A 108 2.08 3.20 11.47
C ASN A 108 1.92 3.02 9.95
N GLN A 109 1.58 1.82 9.47
CA GLN A 109 1.30 1.61 8.04
C GLN A 109 0.01 2.33 7.62
N CYS A 110 -1.06 2.23 8.41
CA CYS A 110 -2.30 2.97 8.15
C CYS A 110 -2.05 4.48 8.07
N ARG A 111 -1.25 5.03 9.00
CA ARG A 111 -0.86 6.44 9.01
C ARG A 111 -0.11 6.82 7.74
N LYS A 112 0.89 6.04 7.32
CA LYS A 112 1.64 6.28 6.07
C LYS A 112 0.74 6.32 4.84
N ILE A 113 -0.28 5.47 4.78
CA ILE A 113 -1.24 5.44 3.67
C ILE A 113 -2.15 6.66 3.70
N MET A 114 -2.67 7.05 4.87
CA MET A 114 -3.46 8.30 5.05
C MET A 114 -2.65 9.55 4.71
N GLU A 115 -1.35 9.54 5.00
CA GLU A 115 -0.41 10.59 4.64
C GLU A 115 0.03 10.53 3.17
N GLU A 116 -0.43 9.55 2.39
CA GLU A 116 -0.02 9.32 0.98
C GLU A 116 1.51 9.21 0.81
N LYS A 117 2.20 8.73 1.85
CA LYS A 117 3.65 8.49 1.86
C LYS A 117 4.04 7.09 1.38
N VAL A 118 3.05 6.24 1.08
CA VAL A 118 3.27 4.90 0.53
C VAL A 118 3.55 5.01 -0.97
N SER A 119 4.43 4.15 -1.47
CA SER A 119 4.68 4.07 -2.91
C SER A 119 3.39 3.69 -3.64
N MET A 120 3.04 4.45 -4.68
CA MET A 120 1.87 4.14 -5.51
C MET A 120 1.99 2.74 -6.13
N LEU A 121 3.20 2.29 -6.50
CA LEU A 121 3.45 0.96 -7.04
C LEU A 121 2.94 -0.15 -6.09
N ASP A 122 3.05 0.05 -4.77
CA ASP A 122 2.57 -0.91 -3.78
C ASP A 122 1.03 -0.95 -3.66
N LEU A 123 0.35 0.00 -4.29
CA LEU A 123 -1.11 0.12 -4.32
C LEU A 123 -1.71 -0.26 -5.68
N VAL A 124 -0.89 -0.61 -6.67
CA VAL A 124 -1.35 -1.10 -7.97
C VAL A 124 -1.80 -2.56 -7.83
N PHE A 125 -3.05 -2.83 -8.23
CA PHE A 125 -3.53 -4.19 -8.45
C PHE A 125 -3.17 -4.65 -9.86
N ALA A 126 -3.10 -5.96 -10.08
CA ALA A 126 -2.93 -6.52 -11.41
C ALA A 126 -3.81 -7.76 -11.55
N LYS A 127 -4.81 -7.71 -12.45
CA LYS A 127 -5.77 -8.79 -12.65
C LYS A 127 -5.74 -9.30 -14.08
N GLU A 128 -5.78 -10.62 -14.20
CA GLU A 128 -5.75 -11.31 -15.50
C GLU A 128 -6.96 -10.94 -16.36
N PHE A 129 -6.68 -10.58 -17.62
CA PHE A 129 -7.66 -10.33 -18.65
C PHE A 129 -8.00 -11.63 -19.38
N ARG A 130 -9.28 -11.99 -19.43
CA ARG A 130 -9.76 -13.26 -20.00
C ARG A 130 -10.24 -13.15 -21.45
N GLY A 131 -9.93 -12.04 -22.13
CA GLY A 131 -10.49 -11.72 -23.45
C GLY A 131 -11.91 -11.16 -23.34
N MET A 132 -12.33 -10.38 -24.35
CA MET A 132 -13.64 -9.72 -24.33
C MET A 132 -14.83 -10.70 -24.26
N SER A 133 -14.69 -11.88 -24.88
CA SER A 133 -15.69 -12.95 -24.86
C SER A 133 -15.58 -13.89 -23.65
N GLY A 134 -14.51 -13.79 -22.85
CA GLY A 134 -14.26 -14.68 -21.71
C GLY A 134 -15.02 -14.32 -20.42
N TYR A 135 -15.90 -13.33 -20.48
CA TYR A 135 -16.68 -12.85 -19.34
C TYR A 135 -18.18 -13.00 -19.57
N LYS A 136 -18.92 -13.28 -18.49
CA LYS A 136 -20.38 -13.28 -18.53
C LYS A 136 -20.93 -11.89 -18.87
N PRO A 137 -22.08 -11.78 -19.56
CA PRO A 137 -22.76 -10.50 -19.75
C PRO A 137 -22.96 -9.78 -18.41
N GLY A 138 -22.63 -8.48 -18.38
CA GLY A 138 -22.72 -7.66 -17.15
C GLY A 138 -21.60 -7.88 -16.13
N ALA A 139 -20.52 -8.62 -16.45
CA ALA A 139 -19.40 -8.81 -15.53
C ALA A 139 -18.69 -7.48 -15.18
N CYS A 140 -18.69 -7.14 -13.89
CA CYS A 140 -17.97 -5.99 -13.33
C CYS A 140 -16.56 -6.38 -12.89
N VAL A 141 -15.66 -6.63 -13.85
CA VAL A 141 -14.26 -7.00 -13.58
C VAL A 141 -13.34 -5.81 -13.91
N PRO A 142 -12.46 -5.38 -12.98
CA PRO A 142 -11.57 -4.24 -13.22
C PRO A 142 -10.74 -4.35 -14.51
N ALA A 143 -10.14 -5.51 -14.77
CA ALA A 143 -9.37 -5.75 -15.99
C ALA A 143 -10.21 -5.52 -17.25
N LEU A 144 -11.44 -6.06 -17.29
CA LEU A 144 -12.37 -5.88 -18.41
C LEU A 144 -12.80 -4.42 -18.59
N GLU A 145 -13.06 -3.72 -17.49
CA GLU A 145 -13.45 -2.30 -17.52
C GLU A 145 -12.33 -1.41 -18.06
N ILE A 146 -11.09 -1.64 -17.61
CA ILE A 146 -9.92 -0.95 -18.14
C ILE A 146 -9.73 -1.27 -19.63
N SER A 147 -9.79 -2.55 -20.02
CA SER A 147 -9.64 -2.94 -21.44
C SER A 147 -10.67 -2.28 -22.34
N ARG A 148 -11.94 -2.16 -21.90
CA ARG A 148 -12.98 -1.44 -22.66
C ARG A 148 -12.63 0.02 -22.87
N LYS A 149 -12.14 0.71 -21.84
CA LYS A 149 -11.72 2.12 -21.92
C LYS A 149 -10.51 2.30 -22.85
N MET A 150 -9.55 1.38 -22.78
CA MET A 150 -8.39 1.33 -23.68
C MET A 150 -8.85 1.23 -25.14
N LEU A 151 -9.71 0.25 -25.44
CA LEU A 151 -10.26 0.02 -26.78
C LEU A 151 -11.07 1.19 -27.35
N GLN A 152 -11.77 1.95 -26.50
CA GLN A 152 -12.48 3.15 -26.93
C GLN A 152 -11.53 4.24 -27.40
N HIS A 153 -10.34 4.34 -26.80
CA HIS A 153 -9.33 5.31 -27.16
C HIS A 153 -8.45 4.82 -28.33
N ASP A 154 -7.99 3.57 -28.27
CA ASP A 154 -7.19 2.93 -29.31
C ASP A 154 -7.60 1.47 -29.50
N ARG A 155 -8.10 1.13 -30.70
CA ARG A 155 -8.52 -0.23 -31.04
C ARG A 155 -7.41 -1.27 -30.98
N ARG A 156 -6.13 -0.85 -31.04
CA ARG A 156 -4.97 -1.77 -30.97
C ARG A 156 -4.45 -1.97 -29.56
N SER A 157 -5.03 -1.30 -28.57
CA SER A 157 -4.60 -1.35 -27.17
C SER A 157 -5.25 -2.48 -26.36
N GLU A 158 -5.92 -3.44 -27.02
CA GLU A 158 -6.50 -4.59 -26.32
C GLU A 158 -5.40 -5.43 -25.64
N PRO A 159 -5.52 -5.71 -24.32
CA PRO A 159 -4.59 -6.60 -23.65
C PRO A 159 -4.71 -8.04 -24.16
N SER A 160 -3.61 -8.78 -24.12
CA SER A 160 -3.63 -10.19 -24.48
C SER A 160 -4.38 -11.04 -23.46
N VAL A 161 -4.97 -12.16 -23.90
CA VAL A 161 -5.59 -13.12 -22.96
C VAL A 161 -4.52 -13.68 -22.02
N GLY A 162 -4.78 -13.64 -20.71
CA GLY A 162 -3.82 -14.00 -19.66
C GLY A 162 -2.95 -12.84 -19.18
N GLU A 163 -2.95 -11.70 -19.89
CA GLU A 163 -2.21 -10.51 -19.49
C GLU A 163 -2.80 -9.92 -18.20
N ARG A 164 -1.94 -9.41 -17.33
CA ARG A 164 -2.37 -8.81 -16.06
C ARG A 164 -2.49 -7.30 -16.21
N VAL A 165 -3.73 -6.84 -16.29
CA VAL A 165 -4.05 -5.42 -16.45
C VAL A 165 -3.89 -4.70 -15.12
N PRO A 166 -3.00 -3.69 -15.02
CA PRO A 166 -2.78 -2.94 -13.81
C PRO A 166 -3.88 -1.90 -13.59
N TYR A 167 -4.30 -1.72 -12.33
CA TYR A 167 -5.29 -0.70 -11.97
C TYR A 167 -5.16 -0.24 -10.52
N VAL A 168 -5.74 0.92 -10.24
CA VAL A 168 -5.85 1.52 -8.90
C VAL A 168 -7.30 1.87 -8.60
N ILE A 169 -7.64 2.02 -7.32
CA ILE A 169 -8.96 2.46 -6.88
C ILE A 169 -8.86 3.89 -6.34
N VAL A 170 -9.61 4.80 -6.96
CA VAL A 170 -9.64 6.22 -6.57
C VAL A 170 -10.88 6.58 -5.77
N TYR A 171 -10.86 7.73 -5.11
CA TYR A 171 -12.07 8.30 -4.53
C TYR A 171 -13.06 8.70 -5.62
N GLY A 172 -14.34 8.63 -5.30
CA GLY A 172 -15.43 9.17 -6.11
C GLY A 172 -16.59 9.57 -5.22
N SER A 173 -17.68 10.02 -5.83
CA SER A 173 -18.88 10.43 -5.10
C SER A 173 -19.42 9.28 -4.23
N PRO A 174 -19.96 9.58 -3.03
CA PRO A 174 -20.59 8.58 -2.19
C PRO A 174 -21.66 7.78 -2.95
N GLY A 175 -21.71 6.46 -2.73
CA GLY A 175 -22.68 5.57 -3.38
C GLY A 175 -22.29 5.07 -4.77
N LEU A 176 -21.21 5.58 -5.38
CA LEU A 176 -20.75 5.05 -6.67
C LEU A 176 -20.28 3.58 -6.55
N PRO A 177 -20.64 2.72 -7.52
CA PRO A 177 -20.12 1.37 -7.58
C PRO A 177 -18.60 1.34 -7.70
N LEU A 178 -17.94 0.41 -7.00
CA LEU A 178 -16.48 0.28 -6.99
C LEU A 178 -15.87 0.19 -8.40
N ILE A 179 -16.57 -0.46 -9.34
CA ILE A 179 -16.09 -0.63 -10.72
C ILE A 179 -15.89 0.72 -11.44
N GLN A 180 -16.67 1.75 -11.11
CA GLN A 180 -16.52 3.09 -11.70
C GLN A 180 -15.33 3.86 -11.10
N LEU A 181 -14.83 3.42 -9.94
CA LEU A 181 -13.67 3.99 -9.25
C LEU A 181 -12.35 3.36 -9.70
N VAL A 182 -12.40 2.41 -10.65
CA VAL A 182 -11.22 1.75 -11.22
C VAL A 182 -10.59 2.66 -12.27
N LYS A 183 -9.30 2.93 -12.10
CA LYS A 183 -8.48 3.78 -12.96
C LYS A 183 -7.16 3.12 -13.32
N GLN A 184 -6.60 3.45 -14.48
CA GLN A 184 -5.23 3.07 -14.82
C GLN A 184 -4.23 3.82 -13.94
N PRO A 185 -3.07 3.23 -13.61
CA PRO A 185 -2.03 3.95 -12.86
C PRO A 185 -1.56 5.23 -13.57
N PHE A 186 -1.51 5.21 -14.90
CA PHE A 186 -1.12 6.38 -15.69
C PHE A 186 -2.11 7.54 -15.55
N GLU A 187 -3.42 7.29 -15.55
CA GLU A 187 -4.44 8.32 -15.30
C GLU A 187 -4.22 9.02 -13.96
N LEU A 188 -3.84 8.27 -12.92
CA LEU A 188 -3.58 8.83 -11.59
C LEU A 188 -2.30 9.69 -11.54
N LEU A 189 -1.33 9.43 -12.42
CA LEU A 189 -0.09 10.21 -12.53
C LEU A 189 -0.31 11.53 -13.28
N THR A 190 -1.20 11.53 -14.28
CA THR A 190 -1.44 12.67 -15.16
C THR A 190 -2.57 13.57 -14.70
N ASP A 191 -3.60 13.05 -14.04
CA ASP A 191 -4.75 13.82 -13.56
C ASP A 191 -4.59 14.20 -12.06
N PRO A 192 -4.36 15.48 -11.73
CA PRO A 192 -4.20 15.93 -10.35
C PRO A 192 -5.48 15.82 -9.50
N SER A 193 -6.65 15.71 -10.14
CA SER A 193 -7.94 15.59 -9.44
C SER A 193 -8.17 14.19 -8.87
N LEU A 194 -7.50 13.18 -9.42
CA LEU A 194 -7.62 11.80 -8.97
C LEU A 194 -6.78 11.56 -7.72
N ARG A 195 -7.39 10.90 -6.74
CA ARG A 195 -6.75 10.55 -5.47
C ARG A 195 -7.06 9.12 -5.10
N ILE A 196 -6.05 8.39 -4.62
CA ILE A 196 -6.23 7.01 -4.16
C ILE A 196 -7.23 6.95 -3.01
N ASN A 197 -8.16 6.00 -3.08
CA ASN A 197 -9.13 5.75 -2.03
C ASN A 197 -8.49 5.06 -0.81
N VAL A 198 -7.79 5.83 0.01
CA VAL A 198 -7.08 5.32 1.21
C VAL A 198 -8.00 4.48 2.09
N THR A 199 -9.24 4.93 2.29
CA THR A 199 -10.22 4.22 3.12
C THR A 199 -10.48 2.81 2.59
N TYR A 200 -10.64 2.66 1.26
CA TYR A 200 -10.81 1.36 0.63
C TYR A 200 -9.58 0.47 0.83
N TYR A 201 -8.36 0.97 0.58
CA TYR A 201 -7.14 0.17 0.74
C TYR A 201 -6.93 -0.28 2.19
N ILE A 202 -7.14 0.59 3.17
CA ILE A 202 -7.02 0.20 4.58
C ILE A 202 -8.11 -0.81 4.95
N THR A 203 -9.38 -0.43 4.80
CA THR A 203 -10.51 -1.20 5.39
C THR A 203 -10.89 -2.45 4.59
N LYS A 204 -10.67 -2.46 3.27
CA LYS A 204 -11.09 -3.57 2.39
C LYS A 204 -9.93 -4.45 1.94
N GLN A 205 -8.69 -3.99 2.05
CA GLN A 205 -7.53 -4.73 1.54
C GLN A 205 -6.53 -5.12 2.64
N ILE A 206 -6.06 -4.16 3.44
CA ILE A 206 -4.96 -4.39 4.39
C ILE A 206 -5.44 -4.97 5.71
N LEU A 207 -6.48 -4.39 6.32
CA LEU A 207 -6.95 -4.86 7.63
C LEU A 207 -7.61 -6.25 7.59
N PRO A 208 -8.42 -6.63 6.58
CA PRO A 208 -9.07 -7.95 6.57
C PRO A 208 -8.13 -9.16 6.70
N PRO A 209 -6.99 -9.27 5.99
CA PRO A 209 -6.08 -10.40 6.17
C PRO A 209 -5.36 -10.39 7.52
N VAL A 210 -4.96 -9.22 8.03
CA VAL A 210 -4.37 -9.09 9.37
C VAL A 210 -5.39 -9.48 10.44
N GLY A 211 -6.63 -9.00 10.29
CA GLY A 211 -7.77 -9.30 11.13
C GLY A 211 -8.05 -10.79 11.22
N ARG A 212 -8.07 -11.53 10.11
CA ARG A 212 -8.30 -12.99 10.15
C ARG A 212 -7.21 -13.79 10.87
N ILE A 213 -6.00 -13.26 11.00
CA ILE A 213 -4.93 -13.91 11.79
C ILE A 213 -5.11 -13.57 13.26
N LEU A 214 -5.26 -12.30 13.58
CA LEU A 214 -5.35 -11.83 14.96
C LEU A 214 -6.70 -12.14 15.62
N SER A 215 -7.76 -12.38 14.85
CA SER A 215 -9.05 -12.86 15.37
C SER A 215 -8.94 -14.23 16.04
N LEU A 216 -7.96 -15.06 15.63
CA LEU A 216 -7.67 -16.34 16.30
C LEU A 216 -7.10 -16.15 17.72
N LEU A 217 -6.63 -14.94 18.02
CA LEU A 217 -6.18 -14.50 19.35
C LEU A 217 -7.22 -13.61 20.05
N GLY A 218 -8.43 -13.49 19.50
CA GLY A 218 -9.51 -12.67 20.08
C GLY A 218 -9.35 -11.16 19.88
N ILE A 219 -8.53 -10.72 18.92
CA ILE A 219 -8.23 -9.30 18.71
C ILE A 219 -9.02 -8.75 17.52
N ASP A 220 -9.72 -7.63 17.72
CA ASP A 220 -10.30 -6.83 16.64
C ASP A 220 -9.31 -5.76 16.14
N VAL A 221 -8.80 -5.96 14.94
CA VAL A 221 -7.85 -5.06 14.28
C VAL A 221 -8.53 -3.80 13.72
N PHE A 222 -9.85 -3.84 13.46
CA PHE A 222 -10.57 -2.68 12.92
C PHE A 222 -10.71 -1.57 13.97
N SER A 223 -10.92 -1.93 15.24
CA SER A 223 -10.87 -0.99 16.37
C SER A 223 -9.59 -0.15 16.37
N TRP A 224 -8.42 -0.76 16.11
CA TRP A 224 -7.14 -0.06 16.08
C TRP A 224 -7.08 1.04 15.05
N TYR A 225 -7.76 0.86 13.92
CA TYR A 225 -7.87 1.89 12.90
C TYR A 225 -8.90 2.94 13.30
N ILE A 226 -10.07 2.56 13.83
CA ILE A 226 -11.11 3.49 14.28
C ILE A 226 -10.54 4.49 15.31
N ASP A 227 -9.75 4.00 16.26
CA ASP A 227 -9.12 4.79 17.32
C ASP A 227 -8.04 5.77 16.80
N MET A 228 -7.58 5.62 15.55
CA MET A 228 -6.58 6.52 14.99
C MET A 228 -7.18 7.87 14.62
N PRO A 229 -6.47 8.98 14.90
CA PRO A 229 -6.81 10.29 14.35
C PRO A 229 -6.92 10.22 12.82
N LYS A 230 -8.10 10.59 12.29
CA LYS A 230 -8.33 10.62 10.85
C LYS A 230 -7.76 11.90 10.26
N ILE A 231 -6.97 11.76 9.21
CA ILE A 231 -6.44 12.90 8.46
C ILE A 231 -7.55 13.36 7.51
N ILE A 232 -8.31 14.39 7.92
CA ILE A 232 -9.28 15.06 7.05
C ILE A 232 -8.49 16.00 6.15
N ARG A 233 -8.40 15.66 4.86
CA ARG A 233 -7.87 16.60 3.86
C ARG A 233 -9.01 17.37 3.25
N VAL A 234 -9.14 18.64 3.64
CA VAL A 234 -9.90 19.61 2.87
C VAL A 234 -9.12 19.79 1.56
N VAL A 235 -9.75 19.49 0.42
CA VAL A 235 -9.16 19.73 -0.89
C VAL A 235 -9.43 21.19 -1.21
N PRO A 236 -8.43 22.08 -1.28
CA PRO A 236 -8.64 23.38 -1.91
C PRO A 236 -8.79 23.12 -3.40
N HIS A 237 -9.96 23.40 -3.97
CA HIS A 237 -10.06 23.55 -5.42
C HIS A 237 -9.40 24.86 -5.82
N SER A 238 -8.09 24.84 -6.00
CA SER A 238 -7.43 25.75 -6.94
C SER A 238 -7.31 25.00 -8.26
N VAL A 239 -7.81 25.62 -9.34
CA VAL A 239 -7.71 25.27 -10.78
C VAL A 239 -9.08 24.92 -11.39
N MET A 240 -9.64 25.97 -12.05
CA MET A 240 -10.77 26.06 -13.00
C MET A 240 -12.11 26.60 -12.46
N PRO A 241 -12.58 27.78 -12.96
CA PRO A 241 -13.94 28.26 -12.75
C PRO A 241 -14.88 27.49 -13.69
N SER A 242 -15.76 26.68 -13.11
CA SER A 242 -16.85 26.04 -13.83
C SER A 242 -18.14 26.45 -13.12
N GLU A 243 -18.87 27.39 -13.72
CA GLU A 243 -20.02 28.10 -13.15
C GLU A 243 -21.25 27.24 -12.77
N ASN A 244 -21.18 25.90 -12.81
CA ASN A 244 -22.41 25.10 -12.68
C ASN A 244 -22.31 23.77 -11.92
N ARG A 245 -21.44 23.66 -10.91
CA ARG A 245 -21.50 22.51 -9.97
C ARG A 245 -21.89 22.97 -8.56
N LYS A 246 -23.10 22.56 -8.12
CA LYS A 246 -23.53 22.60 -6.71
C LYS A 246 -22.47 21.90 -5.86
N GLY A 247 -21.64 22.67 -5.17
CA GLY A 247 -20.46 22.12 -4.50
C GLY A 247 -20.75 21.54 -3.12
N THR A 248 -19.83 20.68 -2.68
CA THR A 248 -19.79 20.08 -1.36
C THR A 248 -19.51 21.13 -0.27
N ILE A 249 -20.01 20.89 0.95
CA ILE A 249 -19.85 21.70 2.18
C ILE A 249 -18.41 22.22 2.39
N SER A 250 -17.40 21.50 1.91
CA SER A 250 -15.99 21.89 1.92
C SER A 250 -15.68 23.21 1.20
N GLN A 251 -16.54 23.70 0.30
CA GLN A 251 -16.39 25.03 -0.33
C GLN A 251 -16.53 26.19 0.66
N TYR A 252 -17.18 25.97 1.81
CA TYR A 252 -17.45 26.99 2.81
C TYR A 252 -16.49 26.92 4.02
N PHE A 253 -15.57 25.94 4.04
CA PHE A 253 -14.58 25.76 5.11
C PHE A 253 -13.16 26.00 4.58
N SER A 254 -12.70 27.24 4.67
CA SER A 254 -11.35 27.68 4.31
C SER A 254 -10.35 27.53 5.47
N SER A 255 -10.52 26.54 6.36
CA SER A 255 -9.53 26.31 7.41
C SER A 255 -8.33 25.59 6.81
N SER A 256 -7.26 26.35 6.56
CA SER A 256 -5.95 25.83 6.22
C SER A 256 -5.13 25.60 7.49
N ASN A 257 -4.08 24.78 7.44
CA ASN A 257 -3.13 24.68 8.55
C ASN A 257 -1.91 25.55 8.26
N CYS A 258 -1.44 26.30 9.26
CA CYS A 258 -0.25 27.13 9.13
C CYS A 258 0.94 26.24 8.76
N PRO A 259 1.70 26.52 7.68
CA PRO A 259 2.77 25.64 7.22
C PRO A 259 3.98 25.59 8.16
N VAL A 260 4.03 26.47 9.17
CA VAL A 260 5.12 26.57 10.18
C VAL A 260 4.77 25.84 11.47
N CYS A 261 3.57 26.06 12.04
CA CYS A 261 3.18 25.49 13.33
C CYS A 261 2.05 24.45 13.27
N GLU A 262 1.51 24.19 12.08
CA GLU A 262 0.45 23.21 11.78
C GLU A 262 -0.90 23.46 12.48
N LYS A 263 -1.06 24.59 13.19
CA LYS A 263 -2.34 25.02 13.77
C LYS A 263 -3.30 25.51 12.68
N ALA A 264 -4.59 25.27 12.88
CA ALA A 264 -5.64 25.75 11.98
C ALA A 264 -5.64 27.28 11.89
N THR A 265 -5.82 27.81 10.68
CA THR A 265 -5.79 29.24 10.35
C THR A 265 -6.56 29.49 9.05
N ASN A 266 -7.22 30.65 8.97
CA ASN A 266 -7.86 31.11 7.73
C ASN A 266 -6.93 31.98 6.87
N GLN A 267 -5.73 32.29 7.39
CA GLN A 267 -4.66 33.01 6.70
C GLN A 267 -3.55 32.06 6.26
N ASN A 268 -2.71 32.47 5.29
CA ASN A 268 -1.55 31.69 4.81
C ASN A 268 -0.56 31.31 5.93
N ILE A 269 -0.38 32.22 6.90
CA ILE A 269 0.39 32.04 8.13
C ILE A 269 -0.49 32.53 9.28
N CYS A 270 -0.47 31.87 10.44
CA CYS A 270 -1.24 32.35 11.59
C CYS A 270 -0.57 33.57 12.25
N ASP A 271 -1.36 34.41 12.93
CA ASP A 271 -0.88 35.66 13.54
C ASP A 271 0.36 35.44 14.44
N SER A 272 0.37 34.35 15.22
CA SER A 272 1.51 34.02 16.09
C SER A 272 2.83 33.73 15.36
N CYS A 273 2.76 33.16 14.15
CA CYS A 273 3.95 32.92 13.33
C CYS A 273 4.33 34.17 12.55
N MET A 274 3.37 35.05 12.24
CA MET A 274 3.64 36.30 11.54
C MET A 274 4.47 37.30 12.38
N GLN A 275 4.42 37.18 13.71
CA GLN A 275 5.24 37.95 14.64
C GLN A 275 6.75 37.66 14.54
N ASP A 276 7.14 36.54 13.91
CA ASP A 276 8.55 36.15 13.72
C ASP A 276 8.82 35.77 12.24
N PRO A 277 8.98 36.77 11.35
CA PRO A 277 9.22 36.54 9.92
C PRO A 277 10.52 35.77 9.64
N GLN A 278 11.54 35.91 10.49
CA GLN A 278 12.82 35.22 10.33
C GLN A 278 12.66 33.71 10.52
N LYS A 279 11.91 33.30 11.56
CA LYS A 279 11.58 31.89 11.80
C LYS A 279 10.73 31.31 10.68
N VAL A 280 9.68 32.01 10.25
CA VAL A 280 8.85 31.61 9.10
C VAL A 280 9.73 31.29 7.90
N THR A 281 10.62 32.23 7.56
CA THR A 281 11.49 32.15 6.39
C THR A 281 12.45 30.98 6.48
N THR A 282 13.05 30.77 7.65
CA THR A 282 14.01 29.67 7.86
C THR A 282 13.32 28.32 7.78
N VAL A 283 12.14 28.17 8.40
CA VAL A 283 11.36 26.92 8.38
C VAL A 283 10.89 26.59 6.97
N LEU A 284 10.29 27.56 6.27
CA LEU A 284 9.77 27.33 4.92
C LEU A 284 10.90 27.08 3.90
N ASN A 285 12.00 27.87 3.94
CA ASN A 285 13.15 27.61 3.07
C ASN A 285 13.83 26.27 3.34
N SER A 286 13.94 25.84 4.61
CA SER A 286 14.47 24.52 4.95
C SER A 286 13.62 23.39 4.34
N ARG A 287 12.28 23.55 4.38
CA ARG A 287 11.34 22.61 3.78
C ARG A 287 11.42 22.59 2.25
N ILE A 288 11.48 23.76 1.61
CA ILE A 288 11.67 23.91 0.16
C ILE A 288 12.96 23.21 -0.27
N ARG A 289 14.09 23.53 0.37
CA ARG A 289 15.40 22.93 0.06
C ARG A 289 15.39 21.42 0.19
N LYS A 290 14.68 20.87 1.19
CA LYS A 290 14.53 19.42 1.36
C LYS A 290 13.77 18.79 0.19
N TRP A 291 12.70 19.43 -0.29
CA TRP A 291 11.92 18.95 -1.44
C TRP A 291 12.71 19.05 -2.74
N GLU A 292 13.40 20.17 -2.99
CA GLU A 292 14.27 20.36 -4.14
C GLU A 292 15.38 19.30 -4.20
N LYS A 293 16.05 19.04 -3.06
CA LYS A 293 17.11 18.03 -2.98
C LYS A 293 16.59 16.62 -3.31
N VAL A 294 15.39 16.27 -2.84
CA VAL A 294 14.77 14.99 -3.18
C VAL A 294 14.45 14.92 -4.67
N HIS A 295 13.85 15.98 -5.22
CA HIS A 295 13.51 16.06 -6.63
C HIS A 295 14.74 15.94 -7.54
N TYR A 296 15.78 16.73 -7.29
CA TYR A 296 17.05 16.70 -8.02
C TYR A 296 17.69 15.31 -7.98
N ARG A 297 17.74 14.68 -6.81
CA ARG A 297 18.29 13.32 -6.68
C ARG A 297 17.47 12.27 -7.46
N MET A 298 16.15 12.42 -7.54
CA MET A 298 15.34 11.52 -8.38
C MET A 298 15.63 11.74 -9.87
N LEU A 299 15.81 12.99 -10.30
CA LEU A 299 16.19 13.32 -11.68
C LEU A 299 17.58 12.78 -12.03
N GLU A 300 18.57 12.89 -11.15
CA GLU A 300 19.90 12.28 -11.36
C GLU A 300 19.80 10.78 -11.62
N ILE A 301 19.01 10.06 -10.81
CA ILE A 301 18.79 8.62 -11.00
C ILE A 301 18.13 8.35 -12.36
N CYS A 302 17.13 9.14 -12.75
CA CYS A 302 16.47 9.01 -14.05
C CYS A 302 17.45 9.28 -15.20
N ASN A 303 18.26 10.32 -15.11
CA ASN A 303 19.25 10.69 -16.14
C ASN A 303 20.33 9.61 -16.29
N CYS A 304 20.80 9.04 -15.17
CA CYS A 304 21.73 7.89 -15.21
C CYS A 304 21.10 6.66 -15.86
N CYS A 305 19.81 6.40 -15.61
CA CYS A 305 19.08 5.26 -16.19
C CYS A 305 18.84 5.44 -17.71
N MET A 306 18.48 6.65 -18.13
CA MET A 306 18.21 6.97 -19.55
C MET A 306 19.49 7.15 -20.37
N GLY A 307 20.63 7.46 -19.72
CA GLY A 307 21.89 7.78 -20.40
C GLY A 307 21.86 9.12 -21.15
N ALA A 308 20.79 9.90 -21.00
CA ALA A 308 20.58 11.18 -21.65
C ALA A 308 19.82 12.15 -20.73
N GLN A 309 20.01 13.44 -20.97
CA GLN A 309 19.30 14.53 -20.31
C GLN A 309 18.39 15.24 -21.32
N ASP A 310 17.44 14.51 -21.90
CA ASP A 310 16.43 15.11 -22.79
C ASP A 310 15.12 15.33 -22.03
N GLU A 311 14.78 16.60 -21.78
CA GLU A 311 13.52 16.99 -21.13
C GLU A 311 12.28 16.64 -21.95
N LYS A 312 12.43 16.46 -23.27
CA LYS A 312 11.31 16.15 -24.18
C LYS A 312 10.92 14.68 -24.16
N GLN A 313 11.83 13.79 -23.77
CA GLN A 313 11.57 12.35 -23.72
C GLN A 313 11.32 11.89 -22.29
N GLN A 314 10.05 11.95 -21.87
CA GLN A 314 9.67 11.53 -20.52
C GLN A 314 9.56 10.00 -20.42
N CYS A 315 10.17 9.43 -19.37
CA CYS A 315 10.00 8.03 -19.04
C CYS A 315 8.58 7.72 -18.56
N VAL A 316 7.95 6.69 -19.12
CA VAL A 316 6.58 6.26 -18.81
C VAL A 316 6.52 4.86 -18.16
N SER A 317 7.65 4.33 -17.72
CA SER A 317 7.74 2.96 -17.15
C SER A 317 7.00 2.86 -15.81
N LEU A 318 5.79 2.30 -15.85
CA LEU A 318 4.94 2.10 -14.67
C LEU A 318 5.48 1.05 -13.69
N ASP A 319 6.45 0.22 -14.10
CA ASP A 319 7.11 -0.74 -13.21
C ASP A 319 8.29 -0.11 -12.45
N CYS A 320 8.69 1.11 -12.82
CA CYS A 320 9.79 1.80 -12.16
C CYS A 320 9.32 2.48 -10.86
N PRO A 321 9.87 2.11 -9.68
CA PRO A 321 9.49 2.76 -8.43
C PRO A 321 9.94 4.23 -8.36
N ILE A 322 10.95 4.62 -9.15
CA ILE A 322 11.45 6.00 -9.21
C ILE A 322 10.45 6.93 -9.90
N LEU A 323 9.70 6.45 -10.91
CA LEU A 323 8.67 7.26 -11.60
C LEU A 323 7.66 7.84 -10.60
N TYR A 324 7.13 7.01 -9.72
CA TYR A 324 6.15 7.43 -8.71
C TYR A 324 6.76 8.38 -7.67
N ARG A 325 8.01 8.14 -7.26
CA ARG A 325 8.72 9.03 -6.32
C ARG A 325 9.02 10.38 -6.95
N LEU A 326 9.38 10.41 -8.23
CA LEU A 326 9.62 11.62 -8.98
C LEU A 326 8.33 12.45 -9.11
N ASN A 327 7.20 11.82 -9.42
CA ASN A 327 5.89 12.51 -9.48
C ASN A 327 5.49 13.11 -8.13
N LEU A 328 5.72 12.40 -7.01
CA LEU A 328 5.52 12.95 -5.67
C LEU A 328 6.45 14.13 -5.38
N ALA A 329 7.73 14.01 -5.73
CA ALA A 329 8.71 15.07 -5.55
C ALA A 329 8.38 16.32 -6.38
N LEU A 330 7.86 16.14 -7.60
CA LEU A 330 7.34 17.23 -8.45
C LEU A 330 6.18 17.96 -7.78
N LYS A 331 5.20 17.22 -7.24
CA LYS A 331 4.06 17.79 -6.51
C LYS A 331 4.52 18.57 -5.26
N ASP A 332 5.49 18.05 -4.53
CA ASP A 332 6.05 18.74 -3.37
C ASP A 332 6.86 19.99 -3.76
N ASN A 333 7.61 19.94 -4.87
CA ASN A 333 8.33 21.10 -5.39
C ASN A 333 7.37 22.22 -5.85
N HIS A 334 6.21 21.85 -6.42
CA HIS A 334 5.14 22.81 -6.75
C HIS A 334 4.52 23.46 -5.51
N LYS A 335 4.36 22.74 -4.39
CA LYS A 335 3.99 23.40 -3.11
C LYS A 335 5.09 24.38 -2.64
N GLY A 336 6.34 24.07 -2.96
CA GLY A 336 7.47 24.95 -2.70
C GLY A 336 7.37 26.30 -3.40
N THR A 337 6.79 26.39 -4.60
CA THR A 337 6.60 27.69 -5.27
C THR A 337 5.61 28.56 -4.51
N HIS A 338 4.48 27.99 -4.08
CA HIS A 338 3.53 28.67 -3.21
C HIS A 338 4.16 29.14 -1.89
N PHE A 339 5.04 28.34 -1.27
CA PHE A 339 5.75 28.78 -0.06
C PHE A 339 6.73 29.92 -0.33
N ARG A 340 7.36 30.00 -1.51
CA ARG A 340 8.18 31.17 -1.88
C ARG A 340 7.32 32.43 -2.01
N ASP A 341 6.12 32.32 -2.58
CA ASP A 341 5.19 33.45 -2.67
C ASP A 341 4.75 33.95 -1.28
N ILE A 342 4.51 33.03 -0.34
CA ILE A 342 4.22 33.38 1.06
C ILE A 342 5.42 34.11 1.69
N ILE A 343 6.63 33.59 1.52
CA ILE A 343 7.85 34.20 2.08
C ILE A 343 8.02 35.62 1.53
N ASN A 344 7.88 35.82 0.22
CA ASN A 344 8.02 37.14 -0.40
C ASN A 344 7.01 38.15 0.19
N LYS A 345 5.75 37.74 0.34
CA LYS A 345 4.71 38.58 0.98
C LYS A 345 4.97 38.89 2.45
N CYS A 346 5.75 38.07 3.16
CA CYS A 346 6.15 38.38 4.54
C CYS A 346 7.23 39.46 4.63
N PHE A 347 7.91 39.79 3.52
CA PHE A 347 8.98 40.79 3.45
C PHE A 347 8.67 42.00 2.55
N GLU A 348 7.52 42.00 1.87
CA GLU A 348 6.98 43.22 1.26
C GLU A 348 6.47 44.14 2.39
N PHE A 349 7.35 45.04 2.82
CA PHE A 349 7.06 46.17 3.72
C PHE A 349 6.65 47.40 2.91
#